data_AF-A0AA96EG39-F1
#
_entry.id   AF-A0AA96EG39-F1
#
_cell.length_a   1.000
_cell.length_b   1.000
_cell.length_c   1.000
_cell.angle_alpha   90.00
_cell.angle_beta   90.00
_cell.angle_gamma   90.00
#
_symmetry.space_group_name_H-M   'P 1'
#
loop_
_entity.id
_entity.type
_entity.pdbx_description
1 polymer ?
#
loop_
_entity_poly.entity_id
_entity_poly.type
_entity_poly.pdbx_seq_one_letter_code
_entity_poly.pdbx_strand_id
1 'polypeptide(L)'
;MADIAYETRDSRPLTNGLLDMDSSQAPLVSAWLALQHAPQGSADYESLFWAFEEVCELCRSSPDEAWSFIGAAWLADQSKVVAENLSAGPLEDLLANYGESVIDRVEAEASANPTFAFLLGGVWRNEIKEAVWTRVVAARDRRGWDGIPFSSGDIESN
;
A
#
# COMPACT_ATOMS: atom_id res chain seq x y z
N MET A 1 -11.05 -45.16 31.66
CA MET A 1 -11.93 -44.14 31.04
C MET A 1 -11.10 -42.90 30.85
N ALA A 2 -11.20 -42.28 29.67
CA ALA A 2 -10.09 -41.79 28.85
C ALA A 2 -9.26 -40.61 29.39
N ASP A 3 -7.96 -40.72 29.14
CA ASP A 3 -6.97 -39.66 28.94
C ASP A 3 -7.43 -38.63 27.90
N ILE A 4 -7.08 -37.36 28.11
CA ILE A 4 -6.89 -36.42 27.00
C ILE A 4 -5.66 -35.55 27.30
N ALA A 5 -4.51 -36.00 26.78
CA ALA A 5 -3.39 -35.14 26.45
C ALA A 5 -3.31 -35.04 24.92
N TYR A 6 -3.23 -33.82 24.40
CA TYR A 6 -2.66 -33.41 23.10
C TYR A 6 -2.62 -31.87 23.17
N GLU A 7 -1.49 -31.21 23.46
CA GLU A 7 -0.47 -30.76 22.49
C GLU A 7 -1.13 -30.24 21.20
N THR A 8 -0.95 -28.98 20.80
CA THR A 8 0.34 -28.46 20.34
C THR A 8 0.42 -26.94 20.45
N ARG A 9 1.61 -26.48 20.81
CA ARG A 9 2.11 -25.12 20.63
C ARG A 9 1.94 -24.72 19.16
N ASP A 10 1.13 -23.71 18.88
CA ASP A 10 1.12 -23.06 17.56
C ASP A 10 2.45 -22.31 17.41
N SER A 11 3.43 -23.01 16.86
CA SER A 11 4.72 -22.48 16.45
C SER A 11 4.51 -21.77 15.13
N ARG A 12 4.02 -20.53 15.17
CA ARG A 12 3.96 -19.69 13.97
C ARG A 12 5.39 -19.39 13.50
N PRO A 13 5.76 -19.70 12.25
CA PRO A 13 7.05 -19.30 11.72
C PRO A 13 7.10 -17.77 11.58
N LEU A 14 8.24 -17.19 11.93
CA LEU A 14 8.58 -15.78 11.70
C LEU A 14 8.71 -15.55 10.19
N THR A 15 7.61 -15.29 9.50
CA THR A 15 7.66 -14.79 8.13
C THR A 15 7.79 -13.28 8.16
N ASN A 16 8.96 -12.86 7.65
CA ASN A 16 9.37 -11.56 7.18
C ASN A 16 8.25 -10.52 7.05
N GLY A 17 8.46 -9.34 7.62
CA GLY A 17 7.48 -8.27 7.72
C GLY A 17 6.83 -7.92 6.39
N LEU A 18 5.59 -8.40 6.21
CA LEU A 18 4.46 -7.74 5.56
C LEU A 18 3.27 -8.71 5.74
N LEU A 19 2.34 -8.35 6.64
CA LEU A 19 0.95 -8.82 6.67
C LEU A 19 0.73 -10.28 7.12
N ASP A 20 0.43 -10.45 8.42
CA ASP A 20 -0.72 -11.29 8.76
C ASP A 20 -1.90 -10.65 8.01
N MET A 21 -2.34 -11.23 6.89
CA MET A 21 -3.52 -10.73 6.19
C MET A 21 -4.69 -10.78 7.17
N ASP A 22 -5.05 -9.63 7.71
CA ASP A 22 -6.39 -9.48 8.26
C ASP A 22 -7.35 -9.59 7.07
N SER A 23 -7.88 -10.80 6.88
CA SER A 23 -8.83 -11.12 5.83
C SER A 23 -10.11 -10.26 5.87
N SER A 24 -10.31 -9.47 6.94
CA SER A 24 -11.41 -8.51 7.07
C SER A 24 -11.46 -7.49 5.94
N GLN A 25 -10.30 -7.05 5.41
CA GLN A 25 -10.23 -6.04 4.35
C GLN A 25 -10.28 -6.62 2.93
N ALA A 26 -10.29 -7.95 2.76
CA ALA A 26 -10.25 -8.57 1.43
C ALA A 26 -11.38 -8.10 0.49
N PRO A 27 -12.64 -7.93 0.95
CA PRO A 27 -13.71 -7.39 0.09
C PRO A 27 -13.44 -5.96 -0.37
N LEU A 28 -12.91 -5.12 0.53
CA LEU A 28 -12.59 -3.72 0.21
C LEU A 28 -11.43 -3.63 -0.79
N VAL A 29 -10.36 -4.40 -0.58
CA VAL A 29 -9.23 -4.50 -1.51
C VAL A 29 -9.71 -4.95 -2.89
N SER A 30 -10.51 -6.01 -2.95
CA SER A 30 -11.02 -6.52 -4.23
C SER A 30 -11.89 -5.49 -4.96
N ALA A 31 -12.77 -4.79 -4.24
CA ALA A 31 -13.67 -3.79 -4.83
C ALA A 31 -12.90 -2.55 -5.29
N TRP A 32 -11.94 -2.07 -4.49
CA TRP A 32 -11.12 -0.93 -4.85
C TRP A 32 -10.22 -1.23 -6.04
N LEU A 33 -9.63 -2.42 -6.13
CA LEU A 33 -8.84 -2.83 -7.30
C LEU A 33 -9.72 -2.93 -8.55
N ALA A 34 -10.90 -3.55 -8.44
CA ALA A 34 -11.86 -3.61 -9.55
C ALA A 34 -12.25 -2.20 -10.04
N LEU A 35 -12.43 -1.25 -9.11
CA LEU A 35 -12.71 0.15 -9.45
C LEU A 35 -11.60 0.77 -10.30
N GLN A 36 -10.33 0.49 -10.02
CA GLN A 36 -9.20 1.08 -10.75
C GLN A 36 -9.17 0.67 -12.23
N HIS A 37 -9.71 -0.50 -12.54
CA HIS A 37 -9.78 -1.04 -13.90
C HIS A 37 -11.12 -0.78 -14.58
N ALA A 38 -12.13 -0.30 -13.85
CA ALA A 38 -13.44 0.00 -14.40
C ALA A 38 -13.40 1.27 -15.26
N PRO A 39 -13.97 1.27 -16.48
CA PRO A 39 -14.06 2.49 -17.29
C PRO A 39 -14.85 3.58 -16.55
N GLN A 40 -14.30 4.78 -16.49
CA GLN A 40 -14.93 5.90 -15.79
C GLN A 40 -16.35 6.17 -16.33
N GLY A 41 -17.32 6.31 -15.43
CA GLY A 41 -18.73 6.54 -15.76
C GLY A 41 -19.49 5.30 -16.28
N SER A 42 -18.86 4.11 -16.29
CA SER A 42 -19.56 2.85 -16.53
C SER A 42 -20.40 2.44 -15.32
N ALA A 43 -21.40 1.57 -15.54
CA ALA A 43 -22.20 1.02 -14.44
C ALA A 43 -21.34 0.28 -13.39
N ASP A 44 -20.29 -0.42 -13.84
CA ASP A 44 -19.35 -1.10 -12.95
C ASP A 44 -18.59 -0.09 -12.07
N TYR A 45 -18.09 1.01 -12.66
CA TYR A 45 -17.43 2.08 -11.93
C TYR A 45 -18.33 2.70 -10.87
N GLU A 46 -19.56 3.07 -11.24
CA GLU A 46 -20.54 3.64 -10.30
C GLU A 46 -20.88 2.64 -9.17
N SER A 47 -21.01 1.35 -9.49
CA SER A 47 -21.31 0.31 -8.50
C SER A 47 -20.17 0.03 -7.51
N LEU A 48 -18.94 0.40 -7.87
CA LEU A 48 -17.73 0.18 -7.07
C LEU A 48 -17.24 1.44 -6.37
N PHE A 49 -17.84 2.61 -6.63
CA PHE A 49 -17.40 3.90 -6.11
C PHE A 49 -17.38 3.95 -4.57
N TRP A 50 -18.26 3.20 -3.91
CA TRP A 50 -18.26 3.06 -2.44
C TRP A 50 -16.89 2.63 -1.88
N ALA A 51 -16.12 1.82 -2.63
CA ALA A 51 -14.82 1.34 -2.18
C ALA A 51 -13.78 2.48 -2.17
N PHE A 52 -13.90 3.45 -3.08
CA PHE A 52 -13.10 4.67 -3.03
C PHE A 52 -13.46 5.49 -1.78
N GLU A 53 -14.75 5.70 -1.53
CA GLU A 53 -15.22 6.49 -0.37
C GLU A 53 -14.76 5.87 0.95
N GLU A 54 -14.88 4.55 1.08
CA GLU A 54 -14.46 3.81 2.27
C GLU A 54 -12.94 3.91 2.49
N VAL A 55 -12.12 3.76 1.44
CA VAL A 55 -10.66 3.91 1.56
C VAL A 55 -10.27 5.34 1.92
N CYS A 56 -10.95 6.35 1.38
CA CYS A 56 -10.74 7.73 1.78
C CYS A 56 -11.07 7.96 3.27
N GLU A 57 -12.14 7.36 3.78
CA GLU A 57 -12.48 7.44 5.20
C GLU A 57 -11.45 6.71 6.07
N LEU A 58 -10.99 5.54 5.62
CA LEU A 58 -9.94 4.78 6.28
C LEU A 58 -8.66 5.60 6.45
N CYS A 59 -8.24 6.30 5.39
CA CYS A 59 -7.05 7.18 5.42
C CYS A 59 -7.22 8.43 6.29
N ARG A 60 -8.45 8.78 6.67
CA ARG A 60 -8.76 9.93 7.55
C ARG A 60 -8.97 9.58 9.02
N SER A 61 -9.22 8.31 9.33
CA SER A 61 -9.68 7.90 10.66
C SER A 61 -8.86 6.75 11.27
N SER A 62 -8.31 5.86 10.44
CA SER A 62 -7.68 4.61 10.88
C SER A 62 -6.32 4.39 10.18
N PRO A 63 -5.23 5.05 10.62
CA PRO A 63 -3.93 4.98 9.93
C PRO A 63 -3.35 3.55 9.83
N ASP A 64 -3.54 2.71 10.84
CA ASP A 64 -3.04 1.33 10.83
C ASP A 64 -3.82 0.43 9.86
N GLU A 65 -5.13 0.64 9.76
CA GLU A 65 -5.99 -0.09 8.82
C GLU A 65 -5.75 0.41 7.39
N ALA A 66 -5.56 1.71 7.19
CA ALA A 66 -5.18 2.30 5.91
C ALA A 66 -3.82 1.78 5.43
N TRP A 67 -2.83 1.71 6.33
CA TRP A 67 -1.54 1.09 6.03
C TRP A 67 -1.71 -0.36 5.57
N SER A 68 -2.51 -1.14 6.30
CA SER A 68 -2.75 -2.55 5.99
C SER A 68 -3.44 -2.72 4.64
N PHE A 69 -4.41 -1.86 4.33
CA PHE A 69 -5.07 -1.80 3.03
C PHE A 69 -4.08 -1.50 1.90
N ILE A 70 -3.23 -0.47 2.05
CA ILE A 70 -2.25 -0.08 1.04
C ILE A 70 -1.30 -1.25 0.74
N GLY A 71 -0.78 -1.91 1.78
CA GLY A 71 0.08 -3.08 1.62
C GLY A 71 -0.63 -4.23 0.91
N ALA A 72 -1.87 -4.52 1.27
CA ALA A 72 -2.66 -5.59 0.68
C ALA A 72 -3.02 -5.32 -0.79
N ALA A 73 -3.45 -4.10 -1.11
CA ALA A 73 -3.74 -3.68 -2.49
C ALA A 73 -2.49 -3.74 -3.37
N TRP A 74 -1.35 -3.23 -2.86
CA TRP A 74 -0.09 -3.26 -3.59
C TRP A 74 0.46 -4.68 -3.78
N LEU A 75 0.26 -5.58 -2.82
CA LEU A 75 0.65 -6.98 -2.97
C LEU A 75 -0.22 -7.70 -4.00
N ALA A 76 -1.50 -7.34 -4.11
CA ALA A 76 -2.45 -7.99 -5.00
C ALA A 76 -2.32 -7.55 -6.46
N ASP A 77 -2.02 -6.27 -6.73
CA ASP A 77 -1.89 -5.74 -8.09
C ASP A 77 -0.85 -4.61 -8.15
N GLN A 78 0.23 -4.85 -8.89
CA GLN A 78 1.32 -3.87 -9.13
C GLN A 78 1.27 -3.26 -10.52
N SER A 79 0.12 -3.30 -11.19
CA SER A 79 -0.06 -2.68 -12.49
C SER A 79 0.09 -1.16 -12.41
N LYS A 80 0.42 -0.54 -13.55
CA LYS A 80 0.64 0.90 -13.64
C LYS A 80 -0.55 1.72 -13.12
N VAL A 81 -1.77 1.35 -13.48
CA VAL A 81 -2.99 2.07 -13.05
C VAL A 81 -3.18 2.01 -11.54
N VAL A 82 -2.90 0.86 -10.93
CA VAL A 82 -2.96 0.70 -9.47
C VAL A 82 -1.84 1.49 -8.80
N ALA A 83 -0.61 1.43 -9.32
CA ALA A 83 0.50 2.23 -8.79
C ALA A 83 0.16 3.72 -8.79
N GLU A 84 -0.37 4.25 -9.90
CA GLU A 84 -0.75 5.66 -10.06
C GLU A 84 -1.85 6.08 -9.06
N ASN A 85 -2.92 5.30 -8.96
CA ASN A 85 -4.06 5.65 -8.11
C ASN A 85 -3.80 5.38 -6.62
N LEU A 86 -3.00 4.35 -6.30
CA LEU A 86 -2.65 4.01 -4.92
C LEU A 86 -1.66 5.03 -4.33
N SER A 87 -0.69 5.49 -5.14
CA SER A 87 0.30 6.48 -4.70
C SER A 87 -0.26 7.88 -4.59
N ALA A 88 -1.05 8.34 -5.56
CA ALA A 88 -1.62 9.70 -5.60
C ALA A 88 -2.97 9.82 -4.85
N GLY A 89 -3.41 8.75 -4.20
CA GLY A 89 -4.61 8.73 -3.37
C GLY A 89 -4.30 8.17 -1.99
N PRO A 90 -4.60 6.90 -1.69
CA PRO A 90 -4.52 6.36 -0.34
C PRO A 90 -3.17 6.57 0.38
N LEU A 91 -2.03 6.33 -0.30
CA LEU A 91 -0.72 6.52 0.32
C LEU A 91 -0.40 8.00 0.58
N GLU A 92 -0.76 8.88 -0.34
CA GLU A 92 -0.64 10.33 -0.17
C GLU A 92 -1.52 10.84 0.98
N ASP A 93 -2.79 10.44 1.01
CA ASP A 93 -3.77 10.83 2.03
C ASP A 93 -3.31 10.37 3.42
N LEU A 94 -2.81 9.13 3.54
CA LEU A 94 -2.26 8.62 4.80
C LEU A 94 -1.05 9.45 5.26
N LEU A 95 -0.16 9.82 4.36
CA LEU A 95 1.01 10.66 4.67
C LEU A 95 0.61 12.11 5.02
N ALA A 96 -0.43 12.65 4.38
CA ALA A 96 -0.93 13.98 4.66
C ALA A 96 -1.54 14.06 6.07
N ASN A 97 -2.41 13.10 6.41
CA ASN A 97 -3.12 13.09 7.69
C ASN A 97 -2.23 12.61 8.85
N TYR A 98 -1.40 11.59 8.62
CA TYR A 98 -0.72 10.83 9.68
C TYR A 98 0.79 10.69 9.48
N GLY A 99 1.38 11.43 8.53
CA GLY A 99 2.78 11.33 8.14
C GLY A 99 3.76 11.26 9.31
N GLU A 100 3.62 12.12 10.32
CA GLU A 100 4.52 12.12 11.49
C GLU A 100 4.51 10.80 12.28
N SER A 101 3.38 10.08 12.29
CA SER A 101 3.24 8.80 12.99
C SER A 101 3.63 7.59 12.16
N VAL A 102 3.52 7.66 10.83
CA VAL A 102 3.74 6.51 9.93
C VAL A 102 5.07 6.55 9.18
N ILE A 103 5.77 7.70 9.15
CA ILE A 103 6.95 7.90 8.31
C ILE A 103 8.09 6.93 8.62
N ASP A 104 8.31 6.55 9.88
CA ASP A 104 9.35 5.58 10.25
C ASP A 104 9.04 4.20 9.63
N ARG A 105 7.76 3.83 9.55
CA ARG A 105 7.28 2.58 8.92
C ARG A 105 7.43 2.65 7.39
N VAL A 106 7.13 3.79 6.79
CA VAL A 106 7.30 4.06 5.36
C VAL A 106 8.76 3.89 4.94
N GLU A 107 9.69 4.48 5.69
CA GLU A 107 11.12 4.36 5.40
C GLU A 107 11.63 2.93 5.55
N ALA A 108 11.20 2.23 6.61
CA ALA A 108 11.57 0.84 6.83
C ALA A 108 11.08 -0.06 5.68
N GLU A 109 9.83 0.11 5.25
CA GLU A 109 9.26 -0.67 4.14
C GLU A 109 9.96 -0.33 2.81
N ALA A 110 10.13 0.95 2.48
CA ALA A 110 10.82 1.36 1.25
C ALA A 110 12.28 0.86 1.21
N SER A 111 12.98 0.83 2.35
CA SER A 111 14.33 0.29 2.43
C SER A 111 14.39 -1.23 2.24
N ALA A 112 13.35 -1.96 2.67
CA ALA A 112 13.31 -3.42 2.60
C ALA A 112 12.68 -3.94 1.30
N ASN A 113 11.83 -3.14 0.67
CA ASN A 113 10.99 -3.53 -0.46
C ASN A 113 11.10 -2.52 -1.62
N PRO A 114 11.95 -2.81 -2.62
CA PRO A 114 12.13 -1.93 -3.77
C PRO A 114 10.84 -1.64 -4.56
N THR A 115 9.88 -2.57 -4.57
CA THR A 115 8.58 -2.34 -5.26
C THR A 115 7.74 -1.30 -4.51
N PHE A 116 7.81 -1.28 -3.18
CA PHE A 116 7.17 -0.24 -2.38
C PHE A 116 7.90 1.10 -2.49
N ALA A 117 9.24 1.11 -2.55
CA ALA A 117 9.99 2.33 -2.85
C ALA A 117 9.58 2.94 -4.21
N PHE A 118 9.33 2.10 -5.22
CA PHE A 118 8.75 2.52 -6.49
C PHE A 118 7.33 3.09 -6.32
N LEU A 119 6.43 2.43 -5.59
CA LEU A 119 5.09 2.97 -5.30
C LEU A 119 5.16 4.35 -4.61
N LEU A 120 6.03 4.50 -3.62
CA LEU A 120 6.28 5.76 -2.91
C LEU A 120 6.79 6.86 -3.86
N GLY A 121 7.43 6.46 -4.97
CA GLY A 121 7.85 7.35 -6.05
C GLY A 121 6.73 8.17 -6.66
N GLY A 122 5.52 7.61 -6.72
CA GLY A 122 4.33 8.24 -7.30
C GLY A 122 3.57 9.18 -6.36
N VAL A 123 3.97 9.30 -5.09
CA VAL A 123 3.31 10.20 -4.12
C VAL A 123 3.59 11.66 -4.44
N TRP A 124 2.56 12.52 -4.36
CA TRP A 124 2.71 13.96 -4.47
C TRP A 124 2.72 14.60 -3.09
N ARG A 125 3.32 15.79 -3.00
CA ARG A 125 3.48 16.45 -1.71
C ARG A 125 2.14 16.84 -1.09
N ASN A 126 1.25 17.43 -1.89
CA ASN A 126 -0.05 17.94 -1.45
C ASN A 126 -0.02 18.61 -0.06
N GLU A 127 -0.76 18.09 0.93
CA GLU A 127 -0.82 18.60 2.31
C GLU A 127 0.22 17.98 3.26
N ILE A 128 1.12 17.12 2.76
CA ILE A 128 2.18 16.49 3.55
C ILE A 128 3.12 17.57 4.11
N LYS A 129 3.29 17.57 5.43
CA LYS A 129 4.18 18.48 6.15
C LYS A 129 5.62 18.36 5.65
N GLU A 130 6.35 19.49 5.59
CA GLU A 130 7.73 19.54 5.06
C GLU A 130 8.68 18.50 5.69
N ALA A 131 8.60 18.32 7.01
CA ALA A 131 9.45 17.38 7.74
C ALA A 131 9.22 15.92 7.32
N VAL A 132 7.97 15.56 7.02
CA VAL A 132 7.60 14.23 6.50
C VAL A 132 7.98 14.14 5.03
N TRP A 133 7.68 15.17 4.24
CA TRP A 133 7.96 15.18 2.80
C TRP A 133 9.44 15.01 2.49
N THR A 134 10.32 15.67 3.24
CA THR A 134 11.77 15.52 3.09
C THR A 134 12.21 14.05 3.22
N ARG A 135 11.60 13.32 4.16
CA ARG A 135 11.86 11.89 4.40
C ARG A 135 11.29 11.01 3.29
N VAL A 136 10.07 11.30 2.84
CA VAL A 136 9.46 10.64 1.66
C VAL A 136 10.35 10.77 0.43
N VAL A 137 10.86 11.97 0.15
CA VAL A 137 11.75 12.22 -0.99
C VAL A 137 13.05 11.43 -0.89
N ALA A 138 13.58 11.23 0.32
CA ALA A 138 14.80 10.46 0.54
C ALA A 138 14.59 8.94 0.38
N ALA A 139 13.41 8.43 0.75
CA ALA A 139 13.12 6.99 0.73
C ALA A 139 12.57 6.48 -0.62
N ARG A 140 11.94 7.35 -1.42
CA ARG A 140 11.25 6.94 -2.65
C ARG A 140 12.20 6.64 -3.82
N ASP A 141 11.77 5.76 -4.71
CA ASP A 141 12.38 5.55 -6.02
C ASP A 141 11.52 6.19 -7.11
N ARG A 142 12.06 7.22 -7.78
CA ARG A 142 11.37 7.88 -8.91
C ARG A 142 11.70 7.28 -10.28
N ARG A 143 12.54 6.25 -10.38
CA ARG A 143 12.75 5.55 -11.67
C ARG A 143 11.43 4.93 -12.13
N GLY A 144 11.16 5.02 -13.42
CA GLY A 144 9.86 4.64 -14.00
C GLY A 144 8.77 5.70 -13.84
N TRP A 145 8.97 6.68 -12.95
CA TRP A 145 8.15 7.88 -12.84
C TRP A 145 8.80 9.04 -13.62
N ASP A 146 7.99 9.99 -14.10
CA ASP A 146 8.43 11.20 -14.84
C ASP A 146 9.29 10.95 -16.11
N GLY A 147 9.24 9.74 -16.67
CA GLY A 147 10.09 9.36 -17.80
C GLY A 147 11.56 9.14 -17.43
N ILE A 148 11.89 9.01 -16.14
CA ILE A 148 13.23 8.64 -15.67
C ILE A 148 13.43 7.14 -15.94
N PRO A 149 14.38 6.74 -16.80
CA PRO A 149 14.58 5.33 -17.11
C PRO A 149 15.17 4.58 -15.91
N PHE A 150 14.85 3.29 -15.77
CA PHE A 150 15.64 2.39 -14.94
C PHE A 150 17.08 2.36 -15.47
N SER A 151 18.09 2.39 -14.58
CA SER A 151 19.47 2.36 -15.03
C SER A 151 19.74 1.03 -15.73
N SER A 152 20.53 1.02 -16.80
CA SER A 152 20.84 -0.20 -17.56
C SER A 152 21.54 -1.30 -16.73
N GLY A 153 22.00 -0.99 -15.52
CA GLY A 153 22.55 -1.97 -14.57
C GLY A 153 21.52 -2.70 -13.69
N ASP A 154 20.24 -2.30 -13.72
CA ASP A 154 19.19 -2.86 -12.84
C ASP A 154 18.44 -4.05 -13.48
N ILE A 155 18.63 -4.29 -14.79
CA ILE A 155 17.89 -5.27 -15.60
C ILE A 155 18.58 -6.63 -15.79
N GLU A 156 19.75 -6.85 -15.18
CA GLU A 156 20.48 -8.12 -15.26
C GLU A 156 20.56 -8.80 -13.88
N SER A 157 19.43 -9.29 -13.37
CA SER A 157 19.40 -10.30 -12.29
C SER A 157 18.03 -11.00 -12.27
N ASN A 158 17.82 -11.93 -13.20
CA ASN A 158 16.84 -13.00 -13.07
C ASN A 158 17.43 -14.30 -13.63
#